data_AF-A0A7X9XDL5-F1
#
_entry.id   AF-A0A7X9XDL5-F1
#
_cell.length_a   1.000
_cell.length_b   1.000
_cell.length_c   1.000
_cell.angle_alpha   90.00
_cell.angle_beta   90.00
_cell.angle_gamma   90.00
#
_symmetry.space_group_name_H-M   'P 1'
#
loop_
_entity.id
_entity.type
_entity.pdbx_description
1 polymer ?
#
loop_
_entity_poly.entity_id
_entity_poly.type
_entity_poly.pdbx_seq_one_letter_code
_entity_poly.pdbx_strand_id
1 'polypeptide(L)'
;MIIKDRKLVLEYATRKISETDFISKYPHKLDNNYMVNCFSKVLESKDTKDLEYLFMMLNFIEEKSLCPILCELLVECWHSKHDNIATILQFDVDYPECVDFVVEAIHLECKLWYPSYRESFIKKCTYILAYLETEKALEKLKELSNSSDDLIKKYALDQINEIEN
;
A
#
# COMPACT_ATOMS: atom_id res chain seq x y z
N MET A 1 20.69 -8.44 3.17
CA MET A 1 20.35 -7.13 3.75
C MET A 1 20.35 -6.09 2.65
N ILE A 2 19.15 -5.65 2.29
CA ILE A 2 18.83 -4.70 1.22
C ILE A 2 19.09 -3.27 1.72
N ILE A 3 18.59 -2.94 2.92
CA ILE A 3 18.86 -1.65 3.57
C ILE A 3 20.22 -1.64 4.25
N LYS A 4 21.13 -0.80 3.78
CA LYS A 4 22.54 -0.82 4.21
C LYS A 4 22.77 -0.29 5.61
N ASP A 5 22.07 0.77 6.02
CA ASP A 5 22.24 1.38 7.33
C ASP A 5 20.89 1.64 8.01
N ARG A 6 20.36 0.59 8.63
CA ARG A 6 19.10 0.61 9.38
C ARG A 6 19.15 1.57 10.58
N LYS A 7 20.33 1.79 11.18
CA LYS A 7 20.48 2.71 12.31
C LYS A 7 20.28 4.15 11.84
N LEU A 8 20.93 4.50 10.73
CA LEU A 8 20.79 5.81 10.12
C LEU A 8 19.34 6.09 9.67
N VAL A 9 18.64 5.08 9.13
CA VAL A 9 17.19 5.19 8.81
C VAL A 9 16.37 5.50 10.06
N LEU A 10 16.61 4.82 11.18
CA LEU A 10 15.88 5.10 12.43
C LEU A 10 16.19 6.49 12.97
N GLU A 11 17.45 6.93 12.91
CA GLU A 11 17.82 8.27 13.32
C GLU A 11 17.08 9.33 12.51
N TYR A 12 16.95 9.15 11.20
CA TYR A 12 16.14 10.03 10.35
C TYR A 12 14.64 9.95 10.69
N ALA A 13 14.06 8.74 10.71
CA ALA A 13 12.64 8.52 10.96
C ALA A 13 12.19 9.03 12.33
N THR A 14 13.08 8.98 13.34
CA THR A 14 12.84 9.51 14.69
C THR A 14 13.25 10.98 14.85
N ARG A 15 13.59 11.67 13.75
CA ARG A 15 13.98 13.09 13.70
C ARG A 15 15.20 13.44 14.56
N LYS A 16 16.10 12.48 14.79
CA LYS A 16 17.39 12.69 15.48
C LYS A 16 18.43 13.34 14.57
N ILE A 17 18.30 13.15 13.25
CA ILE A 17 19.12 13.82 12.23
C ILE A 17 18.21 14.48 11.20
N SER A 18 18.73 15.52 10.54
CA SER A 18 18.01 16.18 9.45
C SER A 18 17.96 15.31 8.19
N GLU A 19 17.09 15.65 7.24
CA GLU A 19 17.09 15.02 5.92
C GLU A 19 18.41 15.22 5.18
N THR A 20 18.98 16.43 5.23
CA THR A 20 20.29 16.73 4.64
C THR A 20 21.40 15.87 5.25
N ASP A 21 21.39 15.69 6.57
CA ASP A 21 22.33 14.79 7.26
C ASP A 21 22.12 13.34 6.85
N PHE A 22 20.87 12.90 6.71
CA PHE A 22 20.54 11.55 6.29
C PHE A 22 21.05 11.28 4.88
N ILE A 23 20.70 12.13 3.90
CA ILE A 23 21.10 12.00 2.49
C ILE A 23 22.63 12.01 2.36
N SER A 24 23.33 12.91 3.08
CA SER A 24 24.79 13.02 2.98
C SER A 24 25.55 11.84 3.59
N LYS A 25 24.96 11.16 4.60
CA LYS A 25 25.58 10.02 5.29
C LYS A 25 25.14 8.67 4.75
N TYR A 26 24.01 8.60 4.03
CA TYR A 26 23.51 7.33 3.53
C TYR A 26 24.49 6.75 2.48
N PRO A 27 24.83 5.46 2.56
CA PRO A 27 25.90 4.86 1.73
C PRO A 27 25.58 4.77 0.24
N HIS A 28 24.34 5.06 -0.15
CA HIS A 28 23.90 5.11 -1.53
C HIS A 28 23.21 6.44 -1.78
N LYS A 29 23.31 6.91 -3.03
CA LYS A 29 22.47 8.01 -3.48
C LYS A 29 21.01 7.58 -3.36
N LEU A 30 20.24 8.29 -2.55
CA LEU A 30 18.81 8.12 -2.42
C LEU A 30 18.14 8.80 -3.61
N ASP A 31 17.86 8.01 -4.64
CA ASP A 31 17.05 8.42 -5.77
C ASP A 31 15.99 7.36 -6.10
N ASN A 32 15.06 7.74 -6.98
CA ASN A 32 13.91 6.92 -7.35
C ASN A 32 14.31 5.50 -7.76
N ASN A 33 15.35 5.36 -8.59
CA ASN A 33 15.84 4.07 -9.08
C ASN A 33 16.37 3.19 -7.95
N TYR A 34 17.13 3.77 -7.02
CA TYR A 34 17.60 3.03 -5.84
C TYR A 34 16.42 2.51 -5.01
N MET A 35 15.44 3.37 -4.74
CA MET A 35 14.28 3.01 -3.90
C MET A 35 13.43 1.91 -4.55
N VAL A 36 13.06 2.06 -5.83
CA VAL A 36 12.31 1.05 -6.60
C VAL A 36 13.02 -0.31 -6.60
N ASN A 37 14.34 -0.32 -6.81
CA ASN A 37 15.13 -1.55 -6.79
C ASN A 37 15.16 -2.19 -5.39
N CYS A 38 15.21 -1.41 -4.32
CA CYS A 38 15.13 -1.95 -2.96
C CYS A 38 13.75 -2.57 -2.67
N PHE A 39 12.66 -1.90 -3.05
CA PHE A 39 11.31 -2.45 -2.92
C PHE A 39 11.13 -3.73 -3.72
N SER A 40 11.61 -3.77 -4.98
CA SER A 40 11.57 -4.97 -5.82
C SER A 40 12.28 -6.16 -5.17
N LYS A 41 13.49 -5.93 -4.63
CA LYS A 41 14.25 -6.98 -3.91
C LYS A 41 13.55 -7.46 -2.64
N VAL A 42 12.87 -6.56 -1.93
CA VAL A 42 12.12 -6.94 -0.72
C VAL A 42 10.91 -7.78 -1.10
N LEU A 43 10.21 -7.44 -2.18
CA LEU A 43 9.10 -8.24 -2.69
C LEU A 43 9.55 -9.65 -3.08
N GLU A 44 10.66 -9.78 -3.83
CA GLU A 44 11.25 -11.07 -4.21
C GLU A 44 11.69 -11.92 -3.00
N SER A 45 12.36 -11.28 -2.04
CA SER A 45 12.95 -11.98 -0.88
C SER A 45 11.98 -12.16 0.29
N LYS A 46 10.82 -11.50 0.26
CA LYS A 46 9.83 -11.43 1.35
C LYS A 46 10.45 -10.98 2.68
N ASP A 47 11.43 -10.07 2.64
CA ASP A 47 12.12 -9.55 3.83
C ASP A 47 11.27 -8.48 4.53
N THR A 48 10.45 -8.92 5.48
CA THR A 48 9.58 -8.04 6.28
C THR A 48 10.35 -6.93 6.98
N LYS A 49 11.59 -7.19 7.42
CA LYS A 49 12.37 -6.21 8.17
C LYS A 49 12.84 -5.10 7.25
N ASP A 50 13.39 -5.42 6.09
CA ASP A 50 13.79 -4.37 5.13
C ASP A 50 12.59 -3.64 4.54
N LEU A 51 11.42 -4.28 4.43
CA LEU A 51 10.17 -3.60 4.09
C LEU A 51 9.84 -2.49 5.10
N GLU A 52 9.92 -2.78 6.41
CA GLU A 52 9.66 -1.79 7.46
C GLU A 52 10.53 -0.54 7.31
N TYR A 53 11.83 -0.72 7.06
CA TYR A 53 12.75 0.40 6.85
C TYR A 53 12.49 1.16 5.55
N LEU A 54 12.07 0.47 4.49
CA LEU A 54 11.70 1.13 3.23
C LEU A 54 10.48 2.03 3.39
N PHE A 55 9.47 1.60 4.15
CA PHE A 55 8.30 2.44 4.45
C PHE A 55 8.67 3.70 5.26
N MET A 56 9.75 3.66 6.06
CA MET A 56 10.28 4.85 6.76
C MET A 56 11.01 5.82 5.83
N MET A 57 11.31 5.41 4.61
CA MET A 57 12.07 6.15 3.61
C MET A 57 11.21 6.57 2.40
N LEU A 58 9.87 6.52 2.50
CA LEU A 58 8.97 6.82 1.38
C LEU A 58 9.14 8.24 0.81
N ASN A 59 9.58 9.21 1.60
CA ASN A 59 9.82 10.58 1.12
C ASN A 59 10.92 10.69 0.05
N PHE A 60 11.69 9.63 -0.21
CA PHE A 60 12.78 9.60 -1.20
C PHE A 60 12.41 8.89 -2.51
N ILE A 61 11.15 8.52 -2.70
CA ILE A 61 10.65 7.86 -3.90
C ILE A 61 9.47 8.65 -4.48
N GLU A 62 9.38 8.70 -5.80
CA GLU A 62 8.16 9.19 -6.45
C GLU A 62 7.09 8.11 -6.32
N GLU A 63 6.02 8.40 -5.58
CA GLU A 63 4.98 7.41 -5.21
C GLU A 63 4.40 6.68 -6.42
N LYS A 64 4.19 7.39 -7.54
CA LYS A 64 3.70 6.81 -8.79
C LYS A 64 4.63 5.74 -9.37
N SER A 65 5.95 5.88 -9.19
CA SER A 65 6.93 4.88 -9.61
C SER A 65 6.85 3.60 -8.78
N LEU A 66 6.30 3.68 -7.56
CA LEU A 66 6.18 2.55 -6.65
C LEU A 66 4.86 1.79 -6.83
N CYS A 67 3.84 2.41 -7.43
CA CYS A 67 2.49 1.83 -7.56
C CYS A 67 2.43 0.37 -8.05
N PRO A 68 3.17 -0.05 -9.10
CA PRO A 68 3.16 -1.45 -9.52
C PRO A 68 3.58 -2.41 -8.39
N ILE A 69 4.65 -2.06 -7.67
CA ILE A 69 5.17 -2.85 -6.55
C ILE A 69 4.21 -2.80 -5.35
N LEU A 70 3.58 -1.64 -5.09
CA LEU A 70 2.56 -1.52 -4.04
C LEU A 70 1.36 -2.42 -4.32
N CYS A 71 0.92 -2.53 -5.57
CA CYS A 71 -0.18 -3.41 -5.97
C CYS A 71 0.16 -4.89 -5.71
N GLU A 72 1.38 -5.31 -6.06
CA GLU A 72 1.86 -6.68 -5.78
C GLU A 72 1.98 -6.93 -4.26
N LEU A 73 2.47 -5.96 -3.49
CA LEU A 73 2.55 -6.06 -2.03
C LEU A 73 1.16 -6.08 -1.38
N LEU A 74 0.19 -5.33 -1.91
CA LEU A 74 -1.17 -5.28 -1.37
C LEU A 74 -1.81 -6.66 -1.31
N VAL A 75 -1.45 -7.55 -2.23
CA VAL A 75 -2.00 -8.90 -2.32
C VAL A 75 -1.19 -9.98 -1.57
N GLU A 76 -0.15 -9.58 -0.84
CA GLU A 76 0.79 -10.51 -0.22
C GLU A 76 0.67 -10.59 1.31
N CYS A 77 0.42 -11.80 1.82
CA CYS A 77 0.16 -12.02 3.25
C CYS A 77 1.40 -12.19 4.15
N TRP A 78 2.62 -12.03 3.63
CA TRP A 78 3.84 -12.20 4.43
C TRP A 78 4.22 -10.94 5.24
N HIS A 79 3.50 -9.83 5.10
CA HIS A 79 3.78 -8.58 5.81
C HIS A 79 2.53 -7.91 6.42
N SER A 80 2.75 -6.86 7.22
CA SER A 80 1.72 -6.04 7.85
C SER A 80 1.55 -4.64 7.24
N LYS A 81 2.02 -4.40 6.01
CA LYS A 81 2.00 -3.07 5.36
C LYS A 81 0.74 -2.70 4.60
N HIS A 82 -0.25 -3.58 4.57
CA HIS A 82 -1.53 -3.41 3.89
C HIS A 82 -2.19 -2.04 4.15
N ASP A 83 -2.20 -1.55 5.40
CA ASP A 83 -2.83 -0.27 5.72
C ASP A 83 -2.05 0.94 5.15
N ASN A 84 -0.72 0.88 5.20
CA ASN A 84 0.12 1.90 4.60
C ASN A 84 -0.07 1.92 3.08
N ILE A 85 -0.08 0.74 2.45
CA ILE A 85 -0.25 0.59 1.01
C ILE A 85 -1.61 1.12 0.57
N ALA A 86 -2.69 0.70 1.24
CA ALA A 86 -4.04 1.15 0.94
C ALA A 86 -4.20 2.67 1.08
N THR A 87 -3.53 3.27 2.07
CA THR A 87 -3.55 4.74 2.27
C THR A 87 -2.86 5.46 1.11
N ILE A 88 -1.69 4.98 0.67
CA ILE A 88 -0.96 5.55 -0.46
C ILE A 88 -1.80 5.45 -1.74
N LEU A 89 -2.33 4.26 -2.04
CA LEU A 89 -3.17 4.03 -3.22
C LEU A 89 -4.47 4.85 -3.21
N GLN A 90 -4.98 5.22 -2.03
CA GLN A 90 -6.19 6.02 -1.92
C GLN A 90 -5.93 7.52 -2.08
N PHE A 91 -4.90 8.08 -1.44
CA PHE A 91 -4.78 9.53 -1.26
C PHE A 91 -3.57 10.15 -1.95
N ASP A 92 -2.53 9.37 -2.18
CA ASP A 92 -1.23 9.91 -2.58
C ASP A 92 -0.99 9.72 -4.09
N VAL A 93 -1.73 8.82 -4.74
CA VAL A 93 -1.58 8.52 -6.18
C VAL A 93 -2.92 8.37 -6.91
N ASP A 94 -2.95 8.85 -8.16
CA ASP A 94 -3.97 8.49 -9.15
C ASP A 94 -3.43 7.36 -10.02
N TYR A 95 -3.81 6.12 -9.70
CA TYR A 95 -3.33 4.90 -10.34
C TYR A 95 -4.45 3.88 -10.61
N PRO A 96 -5.27 4.09 -11.66
CA PRO A 96 -6.40 3.22 -11.99
C PRO A 96 -6.04 1.76 -12.28
N GLU A 97 -4.78 1.47 -12.61
CA GLU A 97 -4.30 0.11 -12.83
C GLU A 97 -4.31 -0.75 -11.55
N CYS A 98 -4.48 -0.15 -10.36
CA CYS A 98 -4.60 -0.92 -9.11
C CYS A 98 -5.96 -1.62 -8.93
N VAL A 99 -6.98 -1.32 -9.73
CA VAL A 99 -8.36 -1.81 -9.49
C VAL A 99 -8.43 -3.31 -9.27
N ASP A 100 -7.79 -4.12 -10.12
CA ASP A 100 -7.88 -5.59 -10.01
C ASP A 100 -7.16 -6.11 -8.76
N PHE A 101 -6.03 -5.50 -8.39
CA PHE A 101 -5.29 -5.83 -7.17
C PHE A 101 -6.07 -5.45 -5.92
N VAL A 102 -6.77 -4.31 -5.93
CA VAL A 102 -7.62 -3.88 -4.82
C VAL A 102 -8.81 -4.83 -4.65
N VAL A 103 -9.42 -5.27 -5.76
CA VAL A 103 -10.50 -6.28 -5.72
C VAL A 103 -9.98 -7.60 -5.17
N GLU A 104 -8.82 -8.08 -5.62
CA GLU A 104 -8.19 -9.27 -5.07
C GLU A 104 -7.92 -9.12 -3.57
N ALA A 105 -7.40 -7.96 -3.15
CA ALA A 105 -7.07 -7.68 -1.77
C ALA A 105 -8.28 -7.69 -0.83
N ILE A 106 -9.45 -7.26 -1.30
CA ILE A 106 -10.70 -7.32 -0.52
C ILE A 106 -11.03 -8.75 -0.06
N HIS A 107 -10.64 -9.75 -0.85
CA HIS A 107 -10.89 -11.16 -0.56
C HIS A 107 -9.79 -11.84 0.26
N LEU A 108 -8.72 -11.11 0.61
CA LEU A 108 -7.61 -11.71 1.34
C LEU A 108 -7.94 -12.00 2.80
N GLU A 109 -7.31 -13.07 3.29
CA GLU A 109 -7.31 -13.43 4.70
C GLU A 109 -5.89 -13.81 5.12
N CYS A 110 -5.17 -12.82 5.65
CA CYS A 110 -3.80 -13.05 6.09
C CYS A 110 -3.76 -13.49 7.57
N LYS A 111 -2.99 -14.54 7.87
CA LYS A 111 -2.81 -15.06 9.23
C LYS A 111 -2.21 -14.04 10.21
N LEU A 112 -1.50 -13.03 9.71
CA LEU A 112 -0.91 -11.96 10.50
C LEU A 112 -1.94 -10.92 10.97
N TRP A 113 -3.13 -10.90 10.37
CA TRP A 113 -4.17 -9.95 10.72
C TRP A 113 -4.84 -10.35 12.03
N TYR A 114 -5.09 -9.36 12.88
CA TYR A 114 -5.98 -9.54 14.01
C TYR A 114 -7.44 -9.57 13.51
N PRO A 115 -8.38 -10.25 14.21
CA PRO A 115 -9.73 -10.49 13.69
C PRO A 115 -10.50 -9.24 13.23
N SER A 116 -10.35 -8.10 13.92
CA SER A 116 -11.01 -6.85 13.55
C SER A 116 -10.32 -6.06 12.43
N TYR A 117 -9.15 -6.48 11.97
CA TYR A 117 -8.43 -5.80 10.89
C TYR A 117 -9.17 -5.93 9.55
N ARG A 118 -9.75 -7.11 9.30
CA ARG A 118 -10.40 -7.46 8.03
C ARG A 118 -11.47 -6.44 7.64
N GLU A 119 -12.36 -6.10 8.56
CA GLU A 119 -13.44 -5.13 8.29
C GLU A 119 -12.87 -3.76 7.89
N SER A 120 -11.87 -3.27 8.64
CA SER A 120 -11.23 -1.99 8.34
C SER A 120 -10.51 -2.00 6.99
N PHE A 121 -9.89 -3.12 6.62
CA PHE A 121 -9.18 -3.27 5.36
C PHE A 121 -10.12 -3.34 4.16
N ILE A 122 -11.20 -4.13 4.25
CA ILE A 122 -12.26 -4.19 3.23
C ILE A 122 -12.84 -2.79 2.99
N LYS A 123 -13.18 -2.08 4.07
CA LYS A 123 -13.68 -0.70 3.98
C LYS A 123 -12.71 0.20 3.20
N LYS A 124 -11.42 0.21 3.57
CA LYS A 124 -10.41 1.01 2.85
C LYS A 124 -10.31 0.63 1.38
N CYS A 125 -10.31 -0.66 1.05
CA CYS A 125 -10.24 -1.09 -0.33
C CYS A 125 -11.45 -0.63 -1.16
N THR A 126 -12.66 -0.69 -0.61
CA THR A 126 -13.85 -0.13 -1.30
C THR A 126 -13.75 1.38 -1.50
N TYR A 127 -13.13 2.10 -0.56
CA TYR A 127 -12.91 3.55 -0.68
C TYR A 127 -11.90 3.88 -1.77
N ILE A 128 -10.84 3.07 -1.96
CA ILE A 128 -9.93 3.21 -3.09
C ILE A 128 -10.70 3.10 -4.40
N LEU A 129 -11.54 2.07 -4.56
CA LEU A 129 -12.34 1.89 -5.78
C LEU A 129 -13.27 3.08 -6.05
N ALA A 130 -13.92 3.62 -5.02
CA ALA A 130 -14.78 4.79 -5.16
C ALA A 130 -13.99 6.04 -5.57
N TYR A 131 -12.83 6.26 -4.93
CA TYR A 131 -11.97 7.43 -5.18
C TYR A 131 -11.39 7.47 -6.59
N LEU A 132 -11.15 6.32 -7.22
CA LEU A 132 -10.62 6.27 -8.58
C LEU A 132 -11.58 6.83 -9.64
N GLU A 133 -12.89 6.88 -9.35
CA GLU A 133 -13.93 7.44 -10.24
C GLU A 133 -13.91 6.88 -11.68
N THR A 134 -13.36 5.69 -11.89
CA THR A 134 -13.32 5.03 -13.21
C THR A 134 -14.53 4.12 -13.42
N GLU A 135 -14.95 3.96 -14.68
CA GLU A 135 -16.02 3.02 -15.04
C GLU A 135 -15.71 1.59 -14.55
N LYS A 136 -14.45 1.17 -14.69
CA LYS A 136 -13.98 -0.13 -14.22
C LYS A 136 -14.13 -0.27 -12.70
N ALA A 137 -13.73 0.73 -11.93
CA ALA A 137 -13.84 0.68 -10.47
C ALA A 137 -15.31 0.64 -10.02
N LEU A 138 -16.19 1.41 -10.67
CA LEU A 138 -17.64 1.38 -10.42
C LEU A 138 -18.26 0.02 -10.77
N GLU A 139 -17.87 -0.58 -11.90
CA GLU A 139 -18.29 -1.94 -12.27
C GLU A 139 -17.89 -2.95 -11.19
N LYS A 140 -16.65 -2.87 -10.69
CA LYS A 140 -16.18 -3.74 -9.61
C LYS A 140 -16.91 -3.52 -8.29
N LEU A 141 -17.24 -2.28 -7.92
CA LEU A 141 -18.11 -2.03 -6.77
C LEU A 141 -19.49 -2.70 -6.94
N LYS A 142 -20.08 -2.63 -8.14
CA LYS A 142 -21.38 -3.29 -8.44
C LYS A 142 -21.29 -4.82 -8.41
N GLU A 143 -20.16 -5.40 -8.82
CA GLU A 143 -19.92 -6.84 -8.63
C GLU A 143 -19.83 -7.18 -7.14
N LEU A 144 -19.03 -6.44 -6.37
CA LEU A 144 -18.81 -6.65 -4.94
C LEU A 144 -20.08 -6.47 -4.09
N SER A 145 -21.02 -5.62 -4.51
CA SER A 145 -22.32 -5.46 -3.85
C SER A 145 -23.22 -6.70 -3.94
N ASN A 146 -22.88 -7.64 -4.82
CA ASN A 146 -23.52 -8.96 -4.93
C ASN A 146 -22.75 -10.08 -4.21
N SER A 147 -21.68 -9.75 -3.48
CA SER A 147 -20.89 -10.72 -2.72
C SER A 147 -21.74 -11.46 -1.68
N SER A 148 -21.41 -12.74 -1.45
CA SER A 148 -21.95 -13.53 -0.34
C SER A 148 -21.34 -13.16 1.01
N ASP A 149 -20.25 -12.38 1.02
CA ASP A 149 -19.65 -11.84 2.23
C ASP A 149 -20.36 -10.55 2.62
N ASP A 150 -21.01 -10.55 3.78
CA ASP A 150 -21.81 -9.43 4.27
C ASP A 150 -20.99 -8.14 4.44
N LEU A 151 -19.71 -8.21 4.81
CA LEU A 151 -18.86 -7.03 4.97
C LEU A 151 -18.51 -6.42 3.62
N ILE A 152 -18.11 -7.26 2.66
CA ILE A 152 -17.79 -6.81 1.30
C ILE A 152 -19.03 -6.17 0.66
N LYS A 153 -20.16 -6.87 0.73
CA LYS A 153 -21.44 -6.38 0.18
C LYS A 153 -21.85 -5.04 0.79
N LYS A 154 -21.81 -4.93 2.12
CA LYS A 154 -22.17 -3.71 2.83
C LYS A 154 -21.33 -2.52 2.37
N TYR A 155 -20.00 -2.63 2.40
CA TYR A 155 -19.15 -1.49 2.08
C TYR A 155 -19.17 -1.13 0.59
N ALA A 156 -19.35 -2.11 -0.30
CA ALA A 156 -19.55 -1.83 -1.71
C ALA A 156 -20.86 -1.04 -1.95
N LEU A 157 -21.96 -1.42 -1.31
CA LEU A 157 -23.24 -0.68 -1.38
C LEU A 157 -23.12 0.72 -0.80
N ASP A 158 -22.44 0.88 0.34
CA ASP A 158 -22.21 2.19 0.95
C ASP A 158 -21.51 3.13 -0.04
N GLN A 159 -20.48 2.65 -0.75
CA GLN A 159 -19.78 3.46 -1.74
C GLN A 159 -20.59 3.75 -3.01
N ILE A 160 -21.37 2.79 -3.51
CA ILE A 160 -22.26 3.04 -4.65
C ILE A 160 -23.27 4.14 -4.32
N ASN A 161 -23.88 4.07 -3.13
CA ASN A 161 -24.86 5.07 -2.71
C ASN A 161 -24.24 6.47 -2.58
N GLU A 162 -23.00 6.59 -2.09
CA GLU A 162 -22.30 7.88 -2.00
C GLU A 162 -21.97 8.46 -3.39
N ILE A 163 -21.68 7.62 -4.39
CA ILE A 163 -21.40 8.07 -5.77
C ILE A 163 -22.67 8.51 -6.52
N GLU A 164 -23.80 7.85 -6.25
CA GLU A 164 -25.07 8.10 -6.94
C GLU A 164 -25.89 9.27 -6.35
N ASN A 165 -25.49 9.83 -5.21
CA ASN A 165 -26.11 10.97 -4.55
C ASN A 165 -25.44 12.31 -4.93
#